data_AF-A0A5K0ZEM5-F1
#
_entry.id   AF-A0A5K0ZEM5-F1
#
_cell.length_a   1.000
_cell.length_b   1.000
_cell.length_c   1.000
_cell.angle_alpha   90.00
_cell.angle_beta   90.00
_cell.angle_gamma   90.00
#
_symmetry.space_group_name_H-M   'P 1'
#
loop_
_entity.id
_entity.type
_entity.pdbx_description
1 polymer ?
#
loop_
_entity_poly.entity_id
_entity_poly.type
_entity_poly.pdbx_seq_one_letter_code
_entity_poly.pdbx_strand_id
1 'polypeptide(L)'
;MYLSDKIDRDEWKDYLDMLQQTPEQDIQKCLQISYDGLYGVEKEIFLDIACFFIGHDQVQASVMWESLNWQPRSAIKALQKKSLITVRDDGKLDMHDLIRDMGRDVVPKPNHTNLGCGAGYAQLSTH
;
A
#
# COMPACT_ATOMS: atom_id res chain seq x y z
N MET A 1 -23.22 -11.50 -9.32
CA MET A 1 -23.62 -12.08 -8.03
C MET A 1 -22.82 -11.34 -6.96
N TYR A 2 -23.50 -10.62 -6.07
CA TYR A 2 -22.92 -9.75 -5.03
C TYR A 2 -22.15 -10.59 -4.01
N LEU A 3 -20.85 -10.34 -3.82
CA LEU A 3 -20.10 -10.82 -2.66
C LEU A 3 -19.84 -9.64 -1.74
N SER A 4 -20.88 -9.27 -1.00
CA SER A 4 -20.74 -8.54 0.25
C SER A 4 -20.43 -9.56 1.33
N ASP A 5 -19.16 -9.93 1.48
CA ASP A 5 -18.69 -10.66 2.65
C ASP A 5 -18.80 -9.73 3.84
N LYS A 6 -19.94 -9.81 4.52
CA LYS A 6 -20.12 -9.23 5.85
C LYS A 6 -19.39 -10.17 6.80
N ILE A 7 -18.21 -9.76 7.24
CA ILE A 7 -17.58 -10.31 8.44
C ILE A 7 -18.63 -10.32 9.56
N ASP A 8 -18.85 -11.49 10.14
CA ASP A 8 -19.81 -11.65 11.22
C ASP A 8 -19.34 -10.91 12.47
N ARG A 9 -20.29 -10.49 13.31
CA ARG A 9 -20.00 -9.68 14.49
C ARG A 9 -19.15 -10.43 15.52
N ASP A 10 -19.29 -11.75 15.57
CA ASP A 10 -18.51 -12.59 16.48
C ASP A 10 -17.15 -12.95 15.88
N GLU A 11 -17.04 -13.15 14.57
CA GLU A 11 -15.73 -13.18 13.88
C GLU A 11 -14.96 -11.87 14.06
N TRP A 12 -15.64 -10.72 14.00
CA TRP A 12 -15.04 -9.42 14.26
C TRP A 12 -14.54 -9.27 15.70
N LYS A 13 -15.24 -9.85 16.69
CA LYS A 13 -14.82 -9.85 18.10
C LYS A 13 -13.64 -10.77 18.33
N ASP A 14 -13.66 -11.98 17.77
CA ASP A 14 -12.55 -12.92 17.88
C ASP A 14 -11.30 -12.34 17.21
N TYR A 15 -11.46 -11.63 16.09
CA TYR A 15 -10.39 -10.85 15.48
C TYR A 15 -9.91 -9.72 16.40
N LEU A 16 -10.82 -8.97 17.05
CA LEU A 16 -10.49 -7.92 18.02
C LEU A 16 -9.75 -8.45 19.26
N ASP A 17 -10.11 -9.62 19.77
CA ASP A 17 -9.48 -10.25 20.94
C ASP A 17 -8.11 -10.84 20.59
N MET A 18 -7.93 -11.30 19.34
CA MET A 18 -6.62 -11.63 18.79
C MET A 18 -5.74 -10.37 18.65
N LEU A 19 -6.33 -9.24 18.23
CA LEU A 19 -5.66 -7.94 18.02
C LEU A 19 -5.21 -7.23 19.32
N GLN A 20 -5.54 -7.78 20.50
CA GLN A 20 -5.09 -7.23 21.79
C GLN A 20 -3.81 -7.90 22.31
N GLN A 21 -3.35 -8.99 21.69
CA GLN A 21 -2.27 -9.83 22.24
C GLN A 21 -0.88 -9.54 21.66
N THR A 22 -0.76 -8.87 20.50
CA THR A 22 0.54 -8.53 19.87
C THR A 22 0.51 -7.16 19.15
N PRO A 23 0.66 -6.04 19.89
CA PRO A 23 0.25 -4.71 19.42
C PRO A 23 0.87 -4.26 18.09
N GLU A 24 2.09 -4.67 17.77
CA GLU A 24 2.75 -4.30 16.51
C GLU A 24 2.24 -5.09 15.29
N GLN A 25 2.10 -6.41 15.42
CA GLN A 25 1.53 -7.27 14.37
C GLN A 25 0.05 -6.95 14.15
N ASP A 26 -0.63 -6.53 15.20
CA ASP A 26 -2.06 -6.21 15.20
C ASP A 26 -2.35 -4.90 14.44
N ILE A 27 -1.51 -3.88 14.64
CA ILE A 27 -1.61 -2.63 13.86
C ILE A 27 -1.36 -2.91 12.37
N GLN A 28 -0.34 -3.70 12.02
CA GLN A 28 -0.04 -4.03 10.63
C GLN A 28 -1.20 -4.76 9.93
N LYS A 29 -1.85 -5.73 10.61
CA LYS A 29 -3.05 -6.40 10.08
C LYS A 29 -4.21 -5.43 9.87
N CYS A 30 -4.46 -4.53 10.82
CA CYS A 30 -5.54 -3.54 10.69
C CYS A 30 -5.30 -2.58 9.51
N LEU A 31 -4.04 -2.17 9.31
CA LEU A 31 -3.63 -1.35 8.18
C LEU A 31 -3.80 -2.12 6.86
N GLN A 32 -3.44 -3.40 6.83
CA GLN A 32 -3.62 -4.25 5.65
C GLN A 32 -5.10 -4.45 5.30
N ILE A 33 -5.98 -4.71 6.27
CA ILE A 33 -7.43 -4.77 6.04
C ILE A 33 -7.96 -3.46 5.46
N SER A 34 -7.47 -2.33 5.96
CA SER A 34 -7.86 -1.01 5.47
C SER A 34 -7.45 -0.78 4.01
N TYR A 35 -6.26 -1.26 3.63
CA TYR A 35 -5.74 -1.25 2.27
C TYR A 35 -6.48 -2.24 1.35
N ASP A 36 -6.76 -3.45 1.82
CA ASP A 36 -7.46 -4.47 1.04
C ASP A 36 -8.87 -4.04 0.67
N GLY A 37 -9.52 -3.26 1.54
CA GLY A 37 -10.79 -2.61 1.29
C GLY A 37 -10.75 -1.39 0.35
N LEU A 38 -9.62 -1.10 -0.30
CA LEU A 38 -9.50 -0.14 -1.40
C LEU A 38 -9.69 -0.85 -2.75
N TYR A 39 -10.14 -0.12 -3.76
CA TYR A 39 -10.38 -0.68 -5.10
C TYR A 39 -9.87 0.23 -6.22
N GLY A 40 -9.32 -0.40 -7.27
CA GLY A 40 -8.91 0.26 -8.50
C GLY A 40 -7.98 1.45 -8.25
N VAL A 41 -8.38 2.62 -8.73
CA VAL A 41 -7.62 3.88 -8.63
C VAL A 41 -7.27 4.26 -7.19
N GLU A 42 -8.07 3.88 -6.19
CA GLU A 42 -7.75 4.16 -4.78
C GLU A 42 -6.47 3.45 -4.33
N LYS A 43 -6.25 2.21 -4.77
CA LYS A 43 -5.03 1.44 -4.47
C LYS A 43 -3.82 2.04 -5.15
N GLU A 44 -3.96 2.38 -6.43
CA GLU A 44 -2.86 2.98 -7.20
C GLU A 44 -2.41 4.32 -6.60
N ILE A 45 -3.36 5.21 -6.27
CA ILE A 45 -3.05 6.51 -5.65
C ILE A 45 -2.44 6.33 -4.25
N PHE A 46 -2.93 5.37 -3.46
CA PHE A 46 -2.34 5.07 -2.16
C PHE A 46 -0.86 4.68 -2.31
N LEU A 47 -0.54 3.76 -3.23
CA LEU A 47 0.83 3.31 -3.45
C LEU A 47 1.74 4.42 -3.98
N ASP A 48 1.24 5.23 -4.92
CA ASP A 48 1.95 6.40 -5.43
C ASP A 48 2.33 7.36 -4.30
N ILE A 49 1.40 7.64 -3.38
CA ILE A 49 1.68 8.50 -2.23
C ILE A 49 2.72 7.86 -1.30
N ALA A 50 2.52 6.60 -0.90
CA ALA A 50 3.43 5.90 0.00
C ALA A 50 4.87 5.84 -0.53
N CYS A 51 5.03 5.71 -1.85
CA CYS A 51 6.32 5.61 -2.51
C CYS A 51 6.94 6.98 -2.82
N PHE A 52 6.14 7.92 -3.33
CA PHE A 52 6.66 9.12 -4.02
C PHE A 52 6.06 10.44 -3.55
N PHE A 53 4.76 10.53 -3.27
CA PHE A 53 4.09 11.83 -3.10
C PHE A 53 3.95 12.34 -1.65
N ILE A 54 4.56 11.69 -0.66
CA ILE A 54 4.63 12.26 0.70
C ILE A 54 5.37 13.61 0.67
N GLY A 55 4.73 14.64 1.20
CA GLY A 55 5.24 16.02 1.19
C GLY A 55 5.04 16.78 -0.11
N HIS A 56 4.41 16.18 -1.14
CA HIS A 56 4.06 16.87 -2.37
C HIS A 56 2.71 17.56 -2.29
N ASP A 57 2.54 18.64 -3.05
CA ASP A 57 1.28 19.36 -3.17
C ASP A 57 0.19 18.49 -3.79
N GLN A 58 -0.98 18.43 -3.14
CA GLN A 58 -2.08 17.57 -3.54
C GLN A 58 -2.67 17.96 -4.91
N VAL A 59 -2.68 19.25 -5.26
CA VAL A 59 -3.20 19.72 -6.55
C VAL A 59 -2.27 19.30 -7.67
N GLN A 60 -0.96 19.47 -7.48
CA GLN A 60 0.05 19.04 -8.46
C GLN A 60 0.01 17.51 -8.70
N ALA A 61 -0.07 16.71 -7.64
CA ALA A 61 -0.21 15.26 -7.76
C ALA A 61 -1.52 14.88 -8.49
N SER A 62 -2.61 15.61 -8.21
CA SER A 62 -3.91 15.38 -8.86
C SER A 62 -3.87 15.61 -10.37
N VAL A 63 -3.16 16.65 -10.84
CA VAL A 63 -3.01 16.91 -12.29
C VAL A 63 -2.34 15.73 -13.01
N MET A 64 -1.32 15.13 -12.39
CA MET A 64 -0.65 13.96 -12.95
C MET A 64 -1.61 12.76 -13.01
N TRP A 65 -2.32 12.46 -11.93
CA TRP A 65 -3.30 11.36 -11.93
C TRP A 65 -4.45 11.59 -12.93
N GLU A 66 -4.93 12.82 -13.08
CA GLU A 66 -5.94 13.18 -14.10
C GLU A 66 -5.44 12.91 -15.53
N SER A 67 -4.14 13.11 -15.79
CA SER A 67 -3.53 12.78 -17.09
C SER A 67 -3.53 11.27 -17.40
N LEU A 68 -3.66 10.43 -16.37
CA LEU A 68 -3.84 8.97 -16.48
C LEU A 68 -5.33 8.57 -16.59
N ASN A 69 -6.23 9.53 -16.81
CA ASN A 69 -7.68 9.34 -16.81
C ASN A 69 -8.24 8.83 -15.47
N TRP A 70 -7.56 9.08 -14.36
CA TRP A 70 -8.04 8.72 -13.02
C TRP A 70 -8.94 9.80 -12.43
N GLN A 71 -9.65 9.46 -11.35
CA GLN A 71 -10.50 10.38 -10.58
C GLN A 71 -9.87 10.66 -9.20
N PRO A 72 -8.75 11.41 -9.13
CA PRO A 72 -7.99 11.55 -7.89
C PRO A 72 -8.78 12.22 -6.77
N ARG A 73 -9.66 13.18 -7.09
CA ARG A 73 -10.50 13.85 -6.07
C ARG A 73 -11.35 12.85 -5.28
N SER A 74 -11.98 11.89 -5.96
CA SER A 74 -12.82 10.87 -5.32
C SER A 74 -11.97 9.90 -4.51
N ALA A 75 -10.84 9.47 -5.06
CA ALA A 75 -9.92 8.54 -4.42
C ALA A 75 -9.27 9.13 -3.16
N ILE A 76 -8.74 10.36 -3.23
CA ILE A 76 -8.16 11.08 -2.09
C ILE A 76 -9.19 11.21 -0.96
N LYS A 77 -10.43 11.57 -1.30
CA LYS A 77 -11.52 11.67 -0.30
C LYS A 77 -11.83 10.32 0.36
N ALA A 78 -11.81 9.22 -0.41
CA ALA A 78 -12.01 7.88 0.13
C ALA A 78 -10.86 7.46 1.06
N LEU A 79 -9.62 7.74 0.67
CA LEU A 79 -8.42 7.48 1.47
C LEU A 79 -8.43 8.28 2.78
N GLN A 80 -8.81 9.57 2.75
CA GLN A 80 -8.97 10.39 3.95
C GLN A 80 -10.08 9.86 4.87
N LYS A 81 -11.22 9.41 4.31
CA LYS A 81 -12.32 8.83 5.11
C LYS A 81 -11.90 7.55 5.84
N LYS A 82 -10.93 6.82 5.29
CA LYS A 82 -10.34 5.61 5.88
C LYS A 82 -9.11 5.93 6.75
N SER A 83 -8.77 7.20 6.94
CA SER A 83 -7.59 7.66 7.69
C SER A 83 -6.27 7.10 7.15
N LEU A 84 -6.21 6.75 5.86
CA LEU A 84 -5.02 6.20 5.21
C LEU A 84 -4.06 7.28 4.71
N ILE A 85 -4.58 8.49 4.47
CA ILE A 85 -3.78 9.68 4.12
C ILE A 85 -4.32 10.89 4.88
N THR A 86 -3.47 11.90 4.98
CA THR A 86 -3.85 13.24 5.42
C THR A 86 -3.45 14.25 4.34
N VAL A 87 -4.25 15.29 4.16
CA VAL A 87 -3.81 16.49 3.43
C VAL A 87 -3.60 17.54 4.51
N ARG A 88 -2.35 18.00 4.67
CA ARG A 88 -1.98 18.98 5.68
C ARG A 88 -2.58 20.34 5.37
N ASP A 89 -2.52 21.23 6.36
CA ASP A 89 -2.98 22.61 6.22
C ASP A 89 -2.24 23.37 5.11
N ASP A 90 -1.00 22.98 4.79
CA ASP A 90 -0.22 23.54 3.69
C ASP A 90 -0.52 22.90 2.32
N GLY A 91 -1.58 22.08 2.22
CA GLY A 91 -2.03 21.45 0.99
C GLY A 91 -1.22 20.22 0.57
N LYS A 92 -0.23 19.80 1.36
CA LYS A 92 0.62 18.65 1.04
C LYS A 92 0.03 17.33 1.49
N LEU A 93 0.25 16.30 0.69
CA LEU A 93 -0.08 14.91 1.00
C LEU A 93 0.84 14.38 2.09
N ASP A 94 0.27 13.64 3.04
CA ASP A 94 1.00 13.03 4.13
C ASP A 94 0.43 11.65 4.49
N MET A 95 1.27 10.80 5.07
CA MET A 95 0.93 9.48 5.57
C MET A 95 1.65 9.25 6.89
N HIS A 96 0.96 8.63 7.85
CA HIS A 96 1.61 8.17 9.06
C HIS A 96 2.68 7.12 8.71
N ASP A 97 3.82 7.12 9.41
CA ASP A 97 4.98 6.28 9.09
C ASP A 97 4.60 4.80 8.93
N LEU A 98 3.80 4.26 9.86
CA LEU A 98 3.32 2.87 9.79
C LEU A 98 2.52 2.55 8.51
N ILE A 99 1.71 3.50 8.02
CA ILE A 99 0.90 3.34 6.82
C ILE A 99 1.79 3.38 5.58
N ARG A 100 2.74 4.33 5.56
CA ARG A 100 3.75 4.44 4.50
C ARG A 100 4.55 3.16 4.38
N ASP A 101 5.06 2.66 5.51
CA ASP A 101 5.96 1.51 5.54
C ASP A 101 5.21 0.25 5.10
N MET A 102 3.96 0.07 5.55
CA MET A 102 3.07 -0.99 5.04
C MET A 102 2.85 -0.86 3.53
N GLY A 103 2.52 0.33 3.03
CA GLY A 103 2.31 0.54 1.59
C GLY A 103 3.55 0.24 0.74
N ARG A 104 4.75 0.50 1.26
CA ARG A 104 6.02 0.17 0.61
C ARG A 104 6.33 -1.32 0.61
N ASP A 105 5.87 -2.05 1.62
CA ASP A 105 6.02 -3.51 1.68
C ASP A 105 5.03 -4.26 0.78
N VAL A 106 3.90 -3.62 0.41
CA VAL A 106 2.98 -4.15 -0.60
C VAL A 106 3.61 -4.14 -2.00
N VAL A 107 4.45 -3.16 -2.32
CA VAL A 107 5.12 -3.09 -3.62
C VAL A 107 6.18 -4.20 -3.71
N PRO A 108 6.13 -5.09 -4.72
CA PRO A 108 7.12 -6.14 -4.89
C PRO A 108 8.53 -5.54 -5.01
N LYS A 109 9.42 -5.88 -4.08
CA LYS A 109 10.84 -5.50 -4.18
C LYS A 109 11.44 -6.25 -5.38
N PRO A 110 12.21 -5.59 -6.26
CA PRO A 110 12.92 -6.31 -7.31
C PRO A 110 13.83 -7.34 -6.65
N ASN A 111 13.65 -8.62 -6.99
CA ASN A 111 14.52 -9.69 -6.52
C ASN A 111 15.93 -9.43 -7.03
N HIS A 112 16.84 -9.03 -6.13
CA HIS A 112 18.28 -9.05 -6.39
C HIS A 112 18.81 -10.49 -6.40
N THR A 113 18.17 -11.41 -7.12
CA THR A 113 18.71 -12.74 -7.40
C THR A 113 19.28 -12.73 -8.80
N ASN A 114 20.47 -12.14 -8.98
CA ASN A 114 21.62 -12.75 -9.67
C ASN A 114 22.83 -11.78 -9.66
N LEU A 115 23.44 -11.60 -8.49
CA LEU A 115 24.86 -11.22 -8.40
C LEU A 115 25.58 -12.31 -7.60
N GLY A 116 25.72 -13.48 -8.23
CA GLY A 116 26.54 -14.57 -7.72
C GLY A 116 27.73 -14.79 -8.64
N CYS A 117 28.89 -14.24 -8.27
CA CYS A 117 30.18 -14.74 -8.75
C CYS A 117 30.27 -16.25 -8.52
N GLY A 118 30.46 -17.01 -9.60
CA GLY A 118 30.87 -18.40 -9.57
C GLY A 118 31.95 -18.61 -10.61
N ALA A 119 33.21 -18.61 -10.16
CA ALA A 119 34.32 -19.11 -10.95
C ALA A 119 34.07 -20.58 -11.32
N GLY A 120 34.32 -20.92 -12.58
CA GLY A 120 34.15 -22.28 -13.10
C GLY A 120 34.71 -22.41 -14.51
N TYR A 121 36.00 -22.14 -14.69
CA TYR A 121 36.73 -22.71 -15.81
C TYR A 121 36.79 -24.23 -15.61
N ALA A 122 36.08 -24.98 -16.46
CA ALA A 122 36.40 -26.37 -16.75
C ALA A 122 36.15 -26.60 -18.25
N GLN A 123 37.24 -26.83 -18.98
CA GLN A 123 37.25 -27.37 -20.34
C GLN A 123 36.59 -28.76 -20.37
N LEU A 124 36.06 -29.15 -21.54
CA LEU A 124 36.22 -30.43 -22.27
C LEU A 124 35.04 -30.53 -23.28
N SER A 125 35.26 -30.26 -24.56
CA SER A 125 35.75 -31.17 -25.62
C SER A 125 34.64 -31.98 -26.30
N THR A 126 34.47 -31.71 -27.60
CA THR A 126 34.09 -32.64 -28.68
C THR A 126 32.70 -33.29 -28.66
N HIS A 127 31.82 -32.87 -29.56
CA HIS A 127 31.52 -33.65 -30.76
C HIS A 127 30.91 -32.81 -31.88
#